data_AF-A0A973FUF5-F1
#
_entry.id   AF-A0A973FUF5-F1
#
_cell.length_a   1.000
_cell.length_b   1.000
_cell.length_c   1.000
_cell.angle_alpha   90.00
_cell.angle_beta   90.00
_cell.angle_gamma   90.00
#
_symmetry.space_group_name_H-M   'P 1'
#
loop_
_entity.id
_entity.type
_entity.pdbx_description
1 polymer ?
#
loop_
_entity_poly.entity_id
_entity_poly.type
_entity_poly.pdbx_seq_one_letter_code
_entity_poly.pdbx_strand_id
1 'polypeptide(L)'
;MPVYSNIPYLSTQFDLSAFLAIHNTDLKKQIKITKIDFFNSDGKFIKSFISSDQKINPLATMIIFIPESDQSGTGANFLVEWTADEQVNEPLIESIMKDLSGNKGLAFLSTGRIIREMK
;
A
#
# COMPACT_ATOMS: atom_id res chain seq x y z
N MET A 1 4.05 3.73 4.27
CA MET A 1 4.67 3.00 3.14
C MET A 1 4.62 3.90 1.90
N PRO A 2 5.77 4.27 1.31
CA PRO A 2 5.79 5.09 0.10
C PRO A 2 5.24 4.35 -1.11
N VAL A 3 4.51 5.05 -1.98
CA VAL A 3 4.03 4.58 -3.28
C VAL A 3 4.16 5.72 -4.29
N TYR A 4 4.69 5.39 -5.46
CA TYR A 4 4.97 6.38 -6.50
C TYR A 4 4.05 6.12 -7.67
N SER A 5 3.05 6.97 -7.86
CA SER A 5 2.21 6.95 -9.07
C SER A 5 2.88 7.67 -10.24
N ASN A 6 3.96 8.41 -9.98
CA ASN A 6 4.88 8.89 -11.00
C ASN A 6 6.29 9.06 -10.44
N ILE A 7 7.28 9.04 -11.34
CA ILE A 7 8.69 9.25 -11.03
C ILE A 7 9.30 10.33 -11.95
N PRO A 8 10.30 11.10 -11.47
CA PRO A 8 10.98 12.08 -12.31
C PRO A 8 11.71 11.40 -13.47
N TYR A 9 11.54 11.92 -14.68
CA TYR A 9 12.23 11.47 -15.88
C TYR A 9 12.63 12.67 -16.74
N LEU A 10 13.92 13.02 -16.76
CA LEU A 10 14.43 14.23 -17.41
C LEU A 10 13.67 15.49 -16.92
N SER A 11 13.06 16.25 -17.84
CA SER A 11 12.24 17.42 -17.54
C SER A 11 10.74 17.12 -17.43
N THR A 12 10.36 15.83 -17.39
CA THR A 12 8.96 15.38 -17.29
C THR A 12 8.77 14.41 -16.13
N GLN A 13 7.53 13.97 -15.94
CA GLN A 13 7.18 12.85 -15.07
C GLN A 13 6.93 11.61 -15.93
N PHE A 14 7.12 10.44 -15.34
CA PHE A 14 6.77 9.16 -15.91
C PHE A 14 5.76 8.48 -14.98
N ASP A 15 4.55 8.26 -15.49
CA ASP A 15 3.43 7.71 -14.70
C ASP A 15 3.60 6.19 -14.50
N LEU A 16 3.14 5.70 -13.36
CA LEU A 16 3.20 4.31 -12.94
C LEU A 16 1.86 3.90 -12.35
N SER A 17 1.44 2.66 -12.64
CA SER A 17 0.40 2.00 -11.84
C SER A 17 1.01 1.39 -10.58
N ALA A 18 0.22 1.22 -9.53
CA ALA A 18 0.69 0.52 -8.33
C ALA A 18 -0.42 -0.34 -7.71
N PHE A 19 -0.03 -1.25 -6.83
CA PHE A 19 -0.97 -1.85 -5.89
C PHE A 19 -0.34 -1.99 -4.52
N LEU A 20 -1.15 -1.83 -3.47
CA LEU A 20 -0.82 -2.20 -2.09
C LEU A 20 -1.32 -3.63 -1.86
N ALA A 21 -0.44 -4.47 -1.32
CA ALA A 21 -0.76 -5.81 -0.85
C ALA A 21 -0.55 -5.91 0.66
N ILE A 22 -1.55 -6.44 1.36
CA ILE A 22 -1.50 -6.71 2.79
C ILE A 22 -1.72 -8.21 2.98
N HIS A 23 -0.66 -8.92 3.33
CA HIS A 23 -0.67 -10.36 3.55
C HIS A 23 -0.83 -10.67 5.04
N ASN A 24 -1.81 -11.48 5.38
CA ASN A 24 -1.81 -12.14 6.69
C ASN A 24 -0.80 -13.30 6.65
N THR A 25 0.30 -13.15 7.36
CA THR A 25 1.40 -14.13 7.44
C THR A 25 1.17 -15.18 8.54
N ASP A 26 0.07 -15.07 9.29
CA ASP A 26 -0.30 -16.06 10.30
C ASP A 26 -0.95 -17.29 9.64
N LEU A 27 -0.62 -18.47 10.15
CA LEU A 27 -1.08 -19.76 9.63
C LEU A 27 -2.47 -20.16 10.11
N LYS A 28 -2.96 -19.54 11.19
CA LYS A 28 -4.16 -20.01 11.92
C LYS A 28 -5.12 -18.89 12.28
N LYS A 29 -4.62 -17.67 12.48
CA LYS A 29 -5.39 -16.56 13.05
C LYS A 29 -5.64 -15.47 12.01
N GLN A 30 -6.83 -14.89 12.08
CA GLN A 30 -7.19 -13.74 11.24
C GLN A 30 -6.61 -12.45 11.81
N ILE A 31 -6.41 -11.45 10.94
CA ILE A 31 -6.15 -10.05 11.33
C ILE A 31 -7.29 -9.16 10.84
N LYS A 32 -7.39 -7.95 11.41
CA LYS A 32 -8.34 -6.92 10.98
C LYS A 32 -7.57 -5.69 10.49
N ILE A 33 -7.89 -5.21 9.30
CA ILE A 33 -7.43 -3.90 8.82
C ILE A 33 -8.48 -2.87 9.19
N THR A 34 -8.07 -1.86 9.95
CA THR A 34 -8.97 -0.83 10.49
C THR A 34 -8.82 0.50 9.76
N LYS A 35 -7.69 0.71 9.08
CA LYS A 35 -7.43 1.90 8.26
C LYS A 35 -6.54 1.61 7.08
N ILE A 36 -6.85 2.22 5.93
CA ILE A 36 -5.97 2.32 4.76
C ILE A 36 -6.10 3.74 4.23
N ASP A 37 -5.31 4.65 4.79
CA ASP A 37 -5.31 6.05 4.41
C ASP A 37 -4.20 6.34 3.42
N PHE A 38 -4.47 7.25 2.48
CA PHE A 38 -3.54 7.63 1.44
C PHE A 38 -3.29 9.13 1.46
N PHE A 39 -2.01 9.49 1.43
CA PHE A 39 -1.52 10.86 1.51
C PHE A 39 -0.70 11.18 0.27
N ASN A 40 -0.76 12.42 -0.19
CA ASN A 40 0.11 12.90 -1.28
C ASN A 40 1.51 13.25 -0.77
N SER A 41 2.40 13.66 -1.69
CA SER A 41 3.78 14.06 -1.39
C SER A 41 3.93 15.21 -0.38
N ASP A 42 2.88 16.04 -0.21
CA ASP A 42 2.86 17.13 0.79
C ASP A 42 2.36 16.66 2.17
N GLY A 43 2.06 15.36 2.34
CA GLY A 43 1.47 14.81 3.56
C GLY A 43 -0.01 15.16 3.74
N LYS A 44 -0.70 15.61 2.69
CA LYS A 44 -2.15 15.87 2.76
C LYS A 44 -2.93 14.58 2.54
N PHE A 45 -3.92 14.34 3.40
CA PHE A 45 -4.86 13.24 3.23
C PHE A 45 -5.63 13.38 1.93
N ILE A 46 -5.71 12.29 1.16
CA ILE A 46 -6.42 12.21 -0.12
C ILE A 46 -7.71 11.43 0.06
N LYS A 47 -7.62 10.18 0.55
CA LYS A 47 -8.77 9.32 0.78
C LYS A 47 -8.43 8.14 1.69
N SER A 48 -9.47 7.55 2.28
CA SER A 48 -9.41 6.22 2.87
C SER A 48 -9.95 5.20 1.87
N PHE A 49 -9.34 4.02 1.81
CA PHE A 49 -9.76 2.92 0.96
C PHE A 49 -10.76 1.97 1.62
N ILE A 50 -10.98 2.09 2.93
CA ILE A 50 -11.96 1.28 3.67
C ILE A 50 -12.81 2.16 4.57
N SER A 51 -14.09 1.83 4.71
CA SER A 51 -15.06 2.53 5.56
C SER A 51 -15.43 1.77 6.83
N SER A 52 -14.99 0.51 6.95
CA SER A 52 -15.18 -0.37 8.10
C SER A 52 -14.08 -1.40 8.16
N ASP A 53 -13.91 -2.01 9.33
CA ASP A 53 -12.91 -3.07 9.57
C ASP A 53 -13.03 -4.21 8.55
N GLN A 54 -11.92 -4.56 7.94
CA GLN A 54 -11.82 -5.65 6.99
C GLN A 54 -11.02 -6.81 7.57
N LYS A 55 -11.59 -8.01 7.56
CA LYS A 55 -10.90 -9.22 8.04
C LYS A 55 -10.04 -9.80 6.92
N ILE A 56 -8.81 -10.19 7.26
CA ILE A 56 -7.94 -10.98 6.39
C ILE A 56 -7.71 -12.32 7.06
N ASN A 57 -8.24 -13.37 6.45
CA ASN A 57 -8.09 -14.76 6.89
C ASN A 57 -6.61 -15.18 6.93
N PRO A 58 -6.27 -16.25 7.67
CA PRO A 58 -4.91 -16.81 7.65
C PRO A 58 -4.42 -17.04 6.23
N LEU A 59 -3.19 -16.62 5.93
CA LEU A 59 -2.58 -16.71 4.60
C LEU A 59 -3.31 -15.97 3.46
N ALA A 60 -4.38 -15.23 3.74
CA ALA A 60 -5.08 -14.44 2.75
C ALA A 60 -4.41 -13.07 2.53
N THR A 61 -4.73 -12.44 1.40
CA THR A 61 -4.17 -11.15 0.99
C THR A 61 -5.28 -10.19 0.60
N MET A 62 -5.17 -8.95 1.05
CA MET A 62 -5.98 -7.82 0.57
C MET A 62 -5.17 -7.01 -0.45
N ILE A 63 -5.79 -6.65 -1.58
CA ILE A 63 -5.16 -5.86 -2.64
C ILE A 63 -5.94 -4.56 -2.84
N ILE A 64 -5.22 -3.44 -2.88
CA ILE A 64 -5.75 -2.12 -3.25
C ILE A 64 -5.00 -1.64 -4.49
N PHE A 65 -5.73 -1.36 -5.57
CA PHE A 65 -5.13 -0.91 -6.83
C PHE A 65 -5.10 0.61 -6.95
N ILE A 66 -3.98 1.14 -7.44
CA ILE A 66 -3.78 2.53 -7.82
C ILE A 66 -3.58 2.59 -9.34
N PRO A 67 -4.49 3.23 -10.09
CA PRO A 67 -4.35 3.36 -11.53
C PRO A 67 -3.22 4.33 -11.90
N GLU A 68 -2.66 4.18 -13.09
CA GLU A 68 -1.65 5.08 -13.66
C GLU A 68 -2.15 6.53 -13.79
N SER A 69 -3.47 6.72 -13.95
CA SER A 69 -4.08 8.05 -13.97
C SER A 69 -4.07 8.77 -12.61
N ASP A 70 -3.61 8.12 -11.54
CA ASP A 70 -3.50 8.73 -10.22
C ASP A 70 -2.32 9.71 -10.18
N GLN A 71 -2.63 11.00 -9.97
CA GLN A 71 -1.65 12.08 -9.97
C GLN A 71 -1.33 12.57 -8.54
N SER A 72 -1.45 11.69 -7.54
CA SER A 72 -1.17 12.04 -6.14
C SER A 72 0.31 12.33 -5.84
N GLY A 73 1.19 12.09 -6.81
CA GLY A 73 2.54 12.66 -6.87
C GLY A 73 3.68 11.69 -6.54
N THR A 74 4.90 12.14 -6.81
CA THR A 74 6.14 11.44 -6.49
C THR A 74 6.34 11.46 -4.98
N GLY A 75 6.02 10.37 -4.27
CA GLY A 75 6.15 10.29 -2.81
C GLY A 75 4.84 10.29 -2.03
N ALA A 76 3.72 9.97 -2.69
CA ALA A 76 2.51 9.58 -1.98
C ALA A 76 2.78 8.39 -1.04
N ASN A 77 1.96 8.21 -0.02
CA ASN A 77 2.16 7.13 0.94
C ASN A 77 0.87 6.58 1.53
N PHE A 78 0.87 5.28 1.78
CA PHE A 78 -0.14 4.62 2.56
C PHE A 78 0.20 4.65 4.06
N LEU A 79 -0.82 4.88 4.87
CA LEU A 79 -0.86 4.55 6.29
C LEU A 79 -1.86 3.41 6.47
N VAL A 80 -1.38 2.26 6.94
CA VAL A 80 -2.21 1.10 7.20
C VAL A 80 -2.25 0.88 8.71
N GLU A 81 -3.44 0.79 9.28
CA GLU A 81 -3.65 0.34 10.66
C GLU A 81 -4.31 -1.03 10.64
N TRP A 82 -3.80 -1.91 11.48
CA TRP A 82 -4.31 -3.27 11.64
C TRP A 82 -4.30 -3.65 13.12
N THR A 83 -5.16 -4.60 13.46
CA THR A 83 -5.29 -5.16 14.80
C THR A 83 -5.50 -6.67 14.72
N ALA A 84 -5.24 -7.35 15.84
CA ALA A 84 -5.55 -8.75 16.03
C ALA A 84 -6.09 -8.96 17.44
N ASP A 85 -7.06 -9.86 17.59
CA ASP A 85 -7.67 -10.17 18.89
C ASP A 85 -6.71 -11.01 19.78
N GLU A 86 -5.70 -11.62 19.17
CA GLU A 86 -4.69 -12.44 19.81
C GLU A 86 -3.30 -12.14 19.21
N GLN A 87 -2.25 -12.66 19.85
CA GLN A 87 -0.92 -12.63 19.25
C GLN A 87 -0.90 -13.39 17.92
N VAL A 88 -0.38 -12.72 16.88
CA VAL A 88 -0.24 -13.18 15.50
C VAL A 88 1.15 -12.83 14.96
N ASN A 89 1.52 -13.41 13.82
CA ASN A 89 2.64 -12.89 13.03
C ASN A 89 2.31 -11.48 12.49
N GLU A 90 3.33 -10.63 12.40
CA GLU A 90 3.17 -9.31 11.78
C GLU A 90 2.80 -9.47 10.29
N PRO A 91 1.75 -8.78 9.80
CA PRO A 91 1.39 -8.84 8.39
C PRO A 91 2.50 -8.27 7.51
N LEU A 92 2.71 -8.89 6.34
CA LEU A 92 3.58 -8.33 5.32
C LEU A 92 2.79 -7.29 4.52
N ILE A 93 3.25 -6.04 4.55
CA ILE A 93 2.66 -4.93 3.81
C ILE A 93 3.65 -4.48 2.76
N GLU A 94 3.27 -4.56 1.49
CA GLU A 94 4.14 -4.21 0.37
C GLU A 94 3.36 -3.55 -0.77
N SER A 95 4.10 -2.93 -1.68
CA SER A 95 3.54 -2.37 -2.90
C SER A 95 4.49 -2.58 -4.05
N ILE A 96 3.93 -2.91 -5.21
CA ILE A 96 4.67 -2.91 -6.47
C ILE A 96 4.14 -1.76 -7.32
N MET A 97 5.03 -0.80 -7.59
CA MET A 97 4.84 0.18 -8.66
C MET A 97 5.35 -0.42 -9.96
N LYS A 98 4.59 -0.30 -11.05
CA LYS A 98 4.94 -0.87 -12.34
C LYS A 98 4.45 -0.01 -13.49
N ASP A 99 5.26 -0.02 -14.54
CA ASP A 99 4.79 0.22 -15.90
C ASP A 99 5.12 -1.00 -16.75
N LEU A 100 4.10 -1.50 -17.43
CA LEU A 100 4.19 -2.63 -18.36
C LEU A 100 3.85 -2.20 -19.79
N SER A 101 3.71 -0.89 -20.03
CA SER A 101 3.50 -0.32 -21.34
C SER A 101 4.77 -0.42 -22.21
N GLY A 102 4.58 -0.59 -23.51
CA GLY A 102 5.68 -0.64 -24.48
C GLY A 102 6.63 -1.86 -24.33
N ASN A 103 7.87 -1.68 -24.79
CA ASN A 103 8.87 -2.76 -24.89
C ASN A 103 9.88 -2.80 -23.73
N LYS A 104 9.71 -1.96 -22.71
CA LYS A 104 10.60 -1.85 -21.55
C LYS A 104 9.76 -1.78 -20.28
N GLY A 105 9.38 -2.93 -19.75
CA GLY A 105 8.69 -3.01 -18.46
C GLY A 105 9.63 -2.68 -17.31
N LEU A 106 9.12 -1.96 -16.31
CA LEU A 106 9.84 -1.65 -15.09
C LEU A 106 8.93 -1.86 -13.88
N ALA A 107 9.52 -2.30 -12.76
CA ALA A 107 8.79 -2.50 -11.52
C ALA A 107 9.69 -2.23 -10.31
N PHE A 108 9.10 -1.67 -9.26
CA PHE A 108 9.77 -1.33 -8.01
C PHE A 108 8.98 -1.87 -6.84
N LEU A 109 9.67 -2.49 -5.89
CA LEU A 109 9.10 -2.94 -4.62
C LEU A 109 9.25 -1.84 -3.56
N SER A 110 8.17 -1.57 -2.85
CA SER A 110 8.15 -0.75 -1.64
C SER A 110 7.59 -1.58 -0.50
N THR A 111 8.19 -1.51 0.69
CA THR A 111 7.75 -2.26 1.86
C THR A 111 7.31 -1.32 2.98
N GLY A 112 6.29 -1.77 3.72
CA GLY A 112 5.83 -1.11 4.93
C GLY A 112 6.87 -1.15 6.05
N ARG A 113 6.79 -0.18 6.95
CA ARG A 113 7.54 -0.14 8.20
C ARG A 113 6.58 0.17 9.33
N ILE A 114 6.71 -0.52 10.46
CA ILE A 114 6.03 -0.13 11.70
C ILE A 114 6.56 1.23 12.11
N ILE A 115 5.64 2.17 12.33
CA ILE A 115 5.95 3.50 12.85
C ILE A 115 5.33 3.77 14.23
N ARG A 116 4.39 2.93 14.66
CA ARG A 116 3.67 3.07 15.93
C ARG A 116 3.01 1.76 16.33
N GLU A 117 3.10 1.41 17.61
CA GLU A 117 2.27 0.40 18.26
C GLU A 117 1.22 1.10 19.12
N MET A 118 -0.05 0.66 19.04
CA MET A 118 -1.13 1.18 19.88
C MET A 118 -1.15 0.39 21.18
N LYS A 119 -1.17 1.10 22.32
CA LYS A 119 -1.29 0.49 23.66
C LYS A 119 -2.75 0.28 24.03
#